data_AF-A0A8S9JAS4-F1
#
_entry.id   AF-A0A8S9JAS4-F1
#
_cell.length_a   1.000
_cell.length_b   1.000
_cell.length_c   1.000
_cell.angle_alpha   90.00
_cell.angle_beta   90.00
_cell.angle_gamma   90.00
#
_symmetry.space_group_name_H-M   'P 1'
#
loop_
_entity.id
_entity.type
_entity.pdbx_description
1 polymer ?
#
loop_
_entity_poly.entity_id
_entity_poly.type
_entity_poly.pdbx_seq_one_letter_code
_entity_poly.pdbx_strand_id
1 'polypeptide(L)'
;MLLAEASSSACRSSILVVFLSAFLFWRLRLNPQNLTPSDSEISTHTNYIIRFKHYEPAETHRIYLESEVRSGGWGWIERDNPAAKYPTDFGVLWIEESGREAVVGEIERLAMVKDVSVEFRYQRVLLGGSFLDGEKRPGKIFTSMSFKGGADHSAEAVLSNATSSRHLLAQVREIVKVIY
;
A
#
# COMPACT_ATOMS: atom_id res chain seq x y z
N MET A 1 54.83 -39.60 20.54
CA MET A 1 54.31 -38.22 20.51
C MET A 1 53.73 -37.91 19.12
N LEU A 2 52.68 -38.62 18.67
CA LEU A 2 52.03 -38.42 17.36
C LEU A 2 50.58 -38.96 17.37
N LEU A 3 49.79 -38.71 18.42
CA LEU A 3 48.37 -39.12 18.45
C LEU A 3 47.41 -38.05 19.02
N ALA A 4 47.87 -36.82 19.23
CA ALA A 4 47.05 -35.75 19.80
C ALA A 4 46.60 -34.66 18.80
N GLU A 5 47.10 -34.66 17.57
CA GLU A 5 46.79 -33.59 16.60
C GLU A 5 45.60 -33.88 15.66
N ALA A 6 45.14 -35.13 15.58
CA ALA A 6 44.09 -35.51 14.62
C ALA A 6 42.65 -35.22 15.08
N SER A 7 42.40 -35.02 16.39
CA SER A 7 41.04 -34.77 16.91
C SER A 7 40.63 -33.28 16.89
N SER A 8 41.61 -32.37 16.87
CA SER A 8 41.39 -30.93 16.91
C SER A 8 40.87 -30.36 15.58
N SER A 9 41.31 -30.92 14.45
CA SER A 9 40.88 -30.48 13.10
C SER A 9 39.46 -30.93 12.75
N ALA A 10 39.06 -32.14 13.20
CA ALA A 10 37.72 -32.67 12.96
C ALA A 10 36.63 -31.89 13.74
N CYS A 11 36.89 -31.52 15.00
CA CYS A 11 35.94 -30.74 15.80
C CYS A 11 35.73 -29.32 15.26
N ARG A 12 36.80 -28.69 14.76
CA ARG A 12 36.73 -27.34 14.15
C ARG A 12 35.93 -27.34 12.85
N SER A 13 36.04 -28.40 12.04
CA SER A 13 35.28 -28.55 10.80
C SER A 13 33.77 -28.68 11.06
N SER A 14 33.38 -29.45 12.09
CA SER A 14 31.96 -29.66 12.43
C SER A 14 31.26 -28.37 12.87
N ILE A 15 31.97 -27.50 13.61
CA ILE A 15 31.44 -26.20 14.04
C ILE A 15 31.17 -25.29 12.83
N LEU A 16 32.07 -25.24 11.85
CA LEU A 16 31.88 -24.44 10.65
C LEU A 16 30.69 -24.92 9.81
N VAL A 17 30.44 -26.23 9.74
CA VAL A 17 29.28 -26.79 9.03
C VAL A 17 27.96 -26.40 9.73
N VAL A 18 27.92 -26.40 11.06
CA VAL A 18 26.74 -25.96 11.83
C VAL A 18 26.48 -24.46 11.66
N PHE A 19 27.52 -23.63 11.68
CA PHE A 19 27.35 -22.19 11.44
C PHE A 19 26.94 -21.88 9.99
N LEU A 20 27.52 -22.57 9.00
CA LEU A 20 27.13 -22.42 7.60
C LEU A 20 25.70 -22.90 7.35
N SER A 21 25.26 -24.00 7.98
CA SER A 21 23.88 -24.47 7.84
C SER A 21 22.88 -23.55 8.52
N ALA A 22 23.20 -23.03 9.72
CA ALA A 22 22.36 -22.03 10.40
C ALA A 22 22.30 -20.71 9.62
N PHE A 23 23.42 -20.28 9.05
CA PHE A 23 23.49 -19.07 8.21
C PHE A 23 22.73 -19.24 6.89
N LEU A 24 22.84 -20.39 6.24
CA LEU A 24 22.07 -20.71 5.03
C LEU A 24 20.58 -20.84 5.35
N PHE A 25 20.21 -21.46 6.47
CA PHE A 25 18.81 -21.55 6.91
C PHE A 25 18.23 -20.16 7.23
N TRP A 26 19.02 -19.28 7.85
CA TRP A 26 18.65 -17.89 8.09
C TRP A 26 18.50 -17.10 6.78
N ARG A 27 19.45 -17.24 5.85
CA ARG A 27 19.38 -16.65 4.49
C ARG A 27 18.16 -17.15 3.70
N LEU A 28 17.84 -18.44 3.80
CA LEU A 28 16.68 -19.03 3.12
C LEU A 28 15.35 -18.60 3.76
N ARG A 29 15.30 -18.36 5.07
CA ARG A 29 14.13 -17.72 5.73
C ARG A 29 13.95 -16.25 5.38
N LEU A 30 15.01 -15.55 4.95
CA LEU A 30 14.98 -14.14 4.57
C LEU A 30 14.77 -13.90 3.06
N ASN A 31 14.43 -14.94 2.29
CA ASN A 31 13.96 -14.75 0.92
C ASN A 31 12.43 -14.79 0.92
N PRO A 32 11.73 -13.66 1.17
CA PRO A 32 10.32 -13.59 0.86
C PRO A 32 10.24 -13.75 -0.66
N GLN A 33 9.74 -14.90 -1.10
CA GLN A 33 9.41 -15.07 -2.51
C GLN A 33 8.46 -13.93 -2.88
N ASN A 34 8.91 -13.10 -3.83
CA ASN A 34 8.06 -12.26 -4.64
C ASN A 34 7.02 -13.17 -5.32
N LEU A 35 5.91 -13.41 -4.63
CA LEU A 35 4.72 -14.01 -5.19
C LEU A 35 3.73 -12.86 -5.36
N THR A 36 3.56 -12.48 -6.62
CA THR A 36 2.44 -11.68 -7.10
C THR A 36 1.16 -12.16 -6.42
N PRO A 37 0.46 -11.34 -5.61
CA PRO A 37 -0.77 -11.78 -4.97
C PRO A 37 -1.82 -12.05 -6.04
N SER A 38 -2.16 -13.33 -6.22
CA SER A 38 -3.44 -13.73 -6.81
C SER A 38 -4.52 -13.34 -5.80
N ASP A 39 -5.46 -12.49 -6.20
CA ASP A 39 -6.54 -11.89 -5.39
C ASP A 39 -7.58 -12.92 -4.86
N SER A 40 -7.18 -14.13 -4.48
CA SER A 40 -8.09 -15.20 -4.06
C SER A 40 -7.53 -16.16 -3.00
N GLU A 41 -6.50 -15.76 -2.25
CA GLU A 41 -6.30 -16.31 -0.91
C GLU A 41 -7.09 -15.47 0.09
N ILE A 42 -7.87 -16.13 0.95
CA ILE A 42 -8.54 -15.49 2.08
C ILE A 42 -7.42 -14.93 2.96
N SER A 43 -7.05 -13.67 2.74
CA SER A 43 -6.06 -12.95 3.53
C SER A 43 -6.53 -13.01 4.98
N THR A 44 -5.86 -13.80 5.80
CA THR A 44 -6.13 -13.90 7.25
C THR A 44 -5.70 -12.65 8.00
N HIS A 45 -5.14 -11.67 7.29
CA HIS A 45 -4.74 -10.37 7.80
C HIS A 45 -5.45 -9.22 7.07
N THR A 46 -5.63 -8.11 7.78
CA THR A 46 -6.12 -6.85 7.25
C THR A 46 -5.01 -5.81 7.33
N ASN A 47 -4.91 -4.94 6.33
CA ASN A 47 -3.94 -3.85 6.32
C ASN A 47 -4.49 -2.63 7.07
N TYR A 48 -3.63 -2.00 7.86
CA TYR A 48 -3.92 -0.80 8.63
C TYR A 48 -2.91 0.29 8.34
N ILE A 49 -3.39 1.52 8.23
CA ILE A 49 -2.59 2.74 8.18
C ILE A 49 -2.56 3.35 9.57
N ILE A 50 -1.37 3.49 10.11
CA ILE A 50 -1.11 4.20 11.37
C ILE A 50 -0.63 5.60 11.04
N ARG A 51 -1.19 6.60 11.70
CA ARG A 51 -0.67 7.97 11.66
C ARG A 51 0.05 8.30 12.96
N PHE A 52 1.23 8.88 12.84
CA PHE A 52 2.07 9.34 13.94
C PHE A 52 1.94 10.85 14.13
N LYS A 53 2.31 11.34 15.31
CA LYS A 53 2.29 12.77 15.63
C LYS A 53 3.49 13.53 15.05
N HIS A 54 4.57 12.83 14.75
CA HIS A 54 5.84 13.40 14.30
C HIS A 54 6.22 12.90 12.91
N TYR A 55 6.85 13.79 12.13
CA TYR A 55 7.31 13.51 10.78
C TYR A 55 8.78 13.07 10.83
N GLU A 56 9.00 11.76 10.80
CA GLU A 56 10.29 11.12 11.09
C GLU A 56 10.55 9.97 10.09
N PRO A 57 11.79 9.45 9.99
CA PRO A 57 12.07 8.29 9.14
C PRO A 57 11.18 7.09 9.49
N ALA A 58 10.74 6.34 8.47
CA ALA A 58 9.91 5.15 8.63
C ALA A 58 10.52 4.11 9.59
N GLU A 59 11.84 3.96 9.56
CA GLU A 59 12.61 3.08 10.46
C GLU A 59 12.40 3.45 11.93
N THR A 60 12.38 4.74 12.26
CA THR A 60 12.17 5.22 13.65
C THR A 60 10.78 4.82 14.14
N HIS A 61 9.76 4.98 13.30
CA HIS A 61 8.39 4.56 13.62
C HIS A 61 8.28 3.04 13.76
N ARG A 62 8.93 2.27 12.87
CA ARG A 62 8.96 0.81 12.95
C ARG A 62 9.58 0.33 14.25
N ILE A 63 10.78 0.81 14.59
CA ILE A 63 11.49 0.44 15.82
C ILE A 63 10.63 0.77 17.05
N TYR A 64 9.98 1.93 17.07
CA TYR A 64 9.10 2.32 18.17
C TYR A 64 7.93 1.35 18.35
N LEU A 65 7.26 0.97 17.26
CA LEU A 65 6.16 0.00 17.33
C LEU A 65 6.66 -1.38 17.78
N GLU A 66 7.80 -1.84 17.26
CA GLU A 66 8.41 -3.12 17.64
C GLU A 66 8.84 -3.15 19.12
N SER A 67 9.23 -2.00 19.70
CA SER A 67 9.61 -1.92 21.11
C SER A 67 8.41 -1.81 22.07
N GLU A 68 7.32 -1.19 21.64
CA GLU A 68 6.19 -0.89 22.53
C GLU A 68 5.02 -1.88 22.40
N VAL A 69 4.76 -2.42 21.21
CA VAL A 69 3.63 -3.34 20.97
C VAL A 69 4.05 -4.76 21.31
N ARG A 70 3.46 -5.32 22.36
CA ARG A 70 3.75 -6.68 22.84
C ARG A 70 2.87 -7.74 22.18
N SER A 71 1.70 -7.35 21.71
CA SER A 71 0.80 -8.26 21.00
C SER A 71 1.47 -8.77 19.72
N GLY A 72 1.36 -10.08 19.46
CA GLY A 72 1.82 -10.69 18.21
C GLY A 72 0.79 -10.56 17.08
N GLY A 73 1.06 -11.19 15.94
CA GLY A 73 0.11 -11.25 14.83
C GLY A 73 -0.01 -9.93 14.05
N TRP A 74 1.06 -9.14 13.99
CA TRP A 74 1.15 -7.97 13.13
C TRP A 74 2.57 -7.82 12.59
N GLY A 75 2.73 -6.99 11.55
CA GLY A 75 4.04 -6.63 11.06
C GLY A 75 4.03 -5.40 10.16
N TRP A 76 5.20 -4.77 10.05
CA TRP A 76 5.42 -3.59 9.22
C TRP A 76 5.47 -3.95 7.73
N ILE A 77 4.75 -3.20 6.90
CA ILE A 77 4.80 -3.32 5.45
C ILE A 77 5.78 -2.29 4.90
N GLU A 78 6.92 -2.77 4.39
CA GLU A 78 7.93 -1.92 3.76
C GLU A 78 7.39 -1.34 2.45
N ARG A 79 7.62 -0.05 2.23
CA ARG A 79 7.18 0.63 1.01
C ARG A 79 8.34 0.68 0.02
N ASP A 80 8.25 -0.11 -1.05
CA ASP A 80 9.21 -0.01 -2.16
C ASP A 80 8.77 1.10 -3.14
N ASN A 81 9.06 2.35 -2.80
CA ASN A 81 8.87 3.46 -3.72
C ASN A 81 9.93 4.56 -3.52
N PRO A 82 10.13 5.45 -4.52
CA PRO A 82 11.12 6.53 -4.43
C PRO A 82 10.90 7.53 -3.29
N ALA A 83 9.70 7.57 -2.70
CA ALA A 83 9.36 8.46 -1.60
C ALA A 83 9.72 7.86 -0.23
N ALA A 84 10.03 6.56 -0.14
CA ALA A 84 10.39 5.88 1.11
C ALA A 84 11.66 6.44 1.77
N LYS A 85 12.53 7.10 1.00
CA LYS A 85 13.74 7.77 1.50
C LYS A 85 13.47 9.07 2.28
N TYR A 86 12.26 9.61 2.19
CA TYR A 86 11.88 10.82 2.91
C TYR A 86 11.17 10.46 4.21
N PRO A 87 11.22 11.34 5.22
CA PRO A 87 10.45 11.12 6.45
C PRO A 87 8.95 11.05 6.16
N THR A 88 8.21 10.47 7.09
CA THR A 88 6.76 10.30 6.98
C THR A 88 6.12 10.38 8.36
N ASP A 89 4.84 10.68 8.39
CA ASP A 89 4.00 10.63 9.58
C ASP A 89 3.02 9.45 9.52
N PHE A 90 3.22 8.49 8.62
CA PHE A 90 2.38 7.30 8.55
C PHE A 90 3.15 6.02 8.22
N GLY A 91 2.60 4.91 8.69
CA GLY A 91 3.07 3.56 8.43
C GLY A 91 1.93 2.66 8.00
N VAL A 92 2.26 1.55 7.33
CA VAL A 92 1.27 0.52 6.98
C VAL A 92 1.67 -0.79 7.65
N LEU A 93 0.71 -1.42 8.33
CA LEU A 93 0.88 -2.72 8.97
C LEU A 93 -0.08 -3.74 8.37
N TRP A 94 0.30 -5.01 8.38
CA TRP A 94 -0.66 -6.11 8.35
C TRP A 94 -0.95 -6.54 9.78
N ILE A 95 -2.21 -6.90 10.07
CA ILE A 95 -2.64 -7.41 11.37
C ILE A 95 -3.54 -8.63 11.15
N GLU A 96 -3.23 -9.74 11.80
CA GLU A 96 -4.05 -10.95 11.81
C GLU A 96 -5.43 -10.69 12.41
N GLU A 97 -6.46 -11.24 11.76
CA GLU A 97 -7.85 -11.05 12.18
C GLU A 97 -8.13 -11.60 13.59
N SER A 98 -7.41 -12.66 13.98
CA SER A 98 -7.49 -13.30 15.30
C SER A 98 -7.06 -12.39 16.47
N GLY A 99 -6.10 -11.49 16.22
CA GLY A 99 -5.50 -10.61 17.22
C GLY A 99 -5.82 -9.13 17.03
N ARG A 100 -6.63 -8.78 16.03
CA ARG A 100 -6.89 -7.40 15.59
C ARG A 100 -7.19 -6.44 16.73
N GLU A 101 -8.19 -6.75 17.55
CA GLU A 101 -8.68 -5.82 18.59
C GLU A 101 -7.62 -5.54 19.65
N ALA A 102 -6.83 -6.55 20.02
CA ALA A 102 -5.76 -6.41 20.99
C ALA A 102 -4.64 -5.53 20.44
N VAL A 103 -4.18 -5.80 19.22
CA VAL A 103 -3.10 -5.06 18.56
C VAL A 103 -3.51 -3.61 18.30
N VAL A 104 -4.68 -3.39 17.68
CA VAL A 104 -5.15 -2.02 17.36
C VAL A 104 -5.33 -1.22 18.64
N GLY A 105 -5.96 -1.78 19.67
CA GLY A 105 -6.16 -1.09 20.93
C GLY A 105 -4.84 -0.78 21.65
N GLU A 106 -3.82 -1.64 21.54
CA GLU A 106 -2.48 -1.38 22.07
C GLU A 106 -1.79 -0.21 21.34
N ILE A 107 -1.84 -0.22 20.02
CA ILE A 107 -1.23 0.83 19.18
C ILE A 107 -1.91 2.18 19.39
N GLU A 108 -3.23 2.25 19.49
CA GLU A 108 -3.97 3.50 19.72
C GLU A 108 -3.64 4.16 21.07
N ARG A 109 -3.20 3.37 22.07
CA ARG A 109 -2.78 3.90 23.38
C ARG A 109 -1.37 4.48 23.37
N LEU A 110 -0.57 4.25 22.32
CA LEU A 110 0.79 4.73 22.24
C LEU A 110 0.83 6.26 22.09
N ALA A 111 1.72 6.91 22.85
CA ALA A 111 1.79 8.36 22.91
C ALA A 111 2.16 9.00 21.56
N MET A 112 2.95 8.32 20.72
CA MET A 112 3.36 8.82 19.40
C MET A 112 2.31 8.60 18.31
N VAL A 113 1.32 7.74 18.55
CA VAL A 113 0.26 7.43 17.58
C VAL A 113 -0.85 8.48 17.68
N LYS A 114 -1.35 8.90 16.53
CA LYS A 114 -2.48 9.81 16.37
C LYS A 114 -3.78 9.05 16.20
N ASP A 115 -3.79 8.09 15.27
CA ASP A 115 -4.92 7.20 14.99
C ASP A 115 -4.48 6.00 14.15
N VAL A 116 -5.33 4.98 14.14
CA VAL A 116 -5.20 3.77 13.35
C VAL A 116 -6.43 3.64 12.47
N SER A 117 -6.24 3.36 11.18
CA SER A 117 -7.33 3.25 10.21
C SER A 117 -7.13 2.05 9.30
N VAL A 118 -8.20 1.42 8.83
CA VAL A 118 -8.11 0.31 7.86
C VAL A 118 -7.68 0.88 6.51
N GLU A 119 -6.78 0.19 5.81
CA GLU A 119 -6.41 0.56 4.43
C GLU A 119 -7.60 0.32 3.49
N PHE A 120 -8.16 1.39 2.92
CA PHE A 120 -9.21 1.29 1.91
C PHE A 120 -8.62 1.25 0.51
N ARG A 121 -8.95 0.21 -0.26
CA ARG A 121 -8.66 0.17 -1.70
C ARG A 121 -9.82 0.83 -2.46
N TYR A 122 -9.59 2.01 -3.01
CA TYR A 122 -10.57 2.64 -3.89
C TYR A 122 -10.52 2.00 -5.28
N GLN A 123 -11.52 1.20 -5.65
CA GLN A 123 -11.68 0.69 -6.99
C GLN A 123 -12.63 1.59 -7.79
N ARG A 124 -12.11 2.29 -8.80
CA ARG A 124 -12.96 2.99 -9.76
C ARG A 124 -13.58 1.95 -10.69
N VAL A 125 -14.83 1.57 -10.44
CA VAL A 125 -15.61 0.81 -11.42
C VAL A 125 -15.89 1.72 -12.61
N LEU A 126 -15.29 1.42 -13.76
CA LEU A 126 -15.66 2.06 -15.02
C LEU A 126 -17.07 1.56 -15.37
N LEU A 127 -18.09 2.28 -14.93
CA LEU A 127 -19.45 2.13 -15.46
C LEU A 127 -19.38 2.43 -16.96
N GLY A 128 -19.42 1.38 -17.78
CA GLY A 128 -19.41 1.46 -19.23
C GLY A 128 -20.59 2.30 -19.70
N GLY A 129 -20.33 3.56 -20.02
CA GLY A 129 -21.31 4.46 -20.64
C GLY A 129 -21.54 4.09 -22.10
N SER A 130 -22.26 3.00 -22.36
CA SER A 130 -22.85 2.75 -23.68
C SER A 130 -24.12 3.59 -23.77
N PHE A 131 -24.00 4.80 -24.31
CA PHE A 131 -25.16 5.49 -24.86
C PHE A 131 -25.53 4.76 -26.15
N LEU A 132 -26.60 3.96 -26.08
CA LEU A 132 -27.34 3.59 -27.29
C LEU A 132 -27.98 4.88 -27.81
N ASP A 133 -27.62 5.24 -29.03
CA ASP A 133 -28.09 6.40 -29.80
C ASP A 133 -27.24 7.69 -29.73
N GLY A 134 -26.66 8.01 -30.88
CA GLY A 134 -25.44 8.80 -31.04
C GLY A 134 -25.63 10.27 -31.44
N GLU A 135 -26.49 11.03 -30.76
CA GLU A 135 -26.51 12.49 -30.96
C GLU A 135 -25.74 13.26 -29.86
N LYS A 136 -24.61 13.86 -30.29
CA LYS A 136 -23.83 14.79 -29.47
C LYS A 136 -24.52 16.15 -29.41
N ARG A 137 -25.21 16.43 -28.30
CA ARG A 137 -25.76 17.76 -28.00
C ARG A 137 -24.65 18.83 -27.92
N PRO A 138 -24.82 20.03 -28.49
CA PRO A 138 -23.88 21.15 -28.35
C PRO A 138 -23.64 21.45 -26.86
N GLY A 139 -22.38 21.40 -26.42
CA GLY A 139 -21.98 21.62 -25.02
C GLY A 139 -21.56 20.38 -24.23
N LYS A 140 -21.65 19.16 -24.78
CA LYS A 140 -21.20 17.92 -24.12
C LYS A 140 -19.87 17.42 -24.71
N ILE A 141 -18.80 17.41 -23.92
CA ILE A 141 -17.51 16.83 -24.31
C ILE A 141 -17.59 15.32 -24.07
N PHE A 142 -17.73 14.54 -25.15
CA PHE A 142 -17.67 13.08 -25.09
C PHE A 142 -16.22 12.62 -25.27
N THR A 143 -15.61 12.10 -24.21
CA THR A 143 -14.44 11.24 -24.37
C THR A 143 -14.91 9.80 -24.55
N SER A 144 -15.19 9.43 -25.80
CA SER A 144 -15.20 8.03 -26.22
C SER A 144 -14.60 7.95 -27.63
N MET A 145 -13.32 7.58 -27.66
CA MET A 145 -12.63 7.12 -28.86
C MET A 145 -12.91 5.64 -29.05
N SER A 146 -13.46 5.22 -30.20
CA SER A 146 -13.03 3.98 -30.90
C SER A 146 -13.64 3.79 -32.29
N PHE A 147 -12.73 3.52 -33.23
CA PHE A 147 -12.75 2.74 -34.47
C PHE A 147 -14.04 2.32 -35.22
N LYS A 148 -14.03 2.68 -36.52
CA LYS A 148 -14.36 1.90 -37.74
C LYS A 148 -15.78 1.29 -37.91
N GLY A 149 -16.66 2.07 -38.56
CA GLY A 149 -17.42 1.66 -39.76
C GLY A 149 -18.80 0.98 -39.60
N GLY A 150 -19.87 1.71 -40.01
CA GLY A 150 -21.07 1.16 -40.65
C GLY A 150 -22.41 1.21 -39.87
N ALA A 151 -23.27 2.19 -40.21
CA ALA A 151 -24.75 2.17 -40.42
C ALA A 151 -25.68 1.30 -39.52
N ASP A 152 -26.89 1.67 -39.05
CA ASP A 152 -27.78 2.84 -39.13
C ASP A 152 -28.97 2.65 -38.10
N HIS A 153 -29.69 3.75 -37.75
CA HIS A 153 -31.10 3.88 -37.29
C HIS A 153 -31.54 3.87 -35.78
N SER A 154 -31.72 5.10 -35.24
CA SER A 154 -32.89 5.71 -34.53
C SER A 154 -33.60 5.04 -33.32
N ALA A 155 -33.66 5.71 -32.15
CA ALA A 155 -34.89 5.83 -31.33
C ALA A 155 -34.84 6.89 -30.19
N GLU A 156 -35.89 7.70 -30.15
CA GLU A 156 -36.20 8.86 -29.30
C GLU A 156 -36.52 8.53 -27.82
N ALA A 157 -36.13 9.42 -26.88
CA ALA A 157 -36.78 9.55 -25.56
C ALA A 157 -36.58 10.93 -24.90
N VAL A 158 -37.73 11.56 -24.64
CA VAL A 158 -37.96 12.80 -23.88
C VAL A 158 -37.78 12.53 -22.38
N LEU A 159 -37.20 13.47 -21.60
CA LEU A 159 -37.78 13.99 -20.33
C LEU A 159 -36.86 14.94 -19.52
N SER A 160 -37.50 16.05 -19.13
CA SER A 160 -37.37 16.92 -17.94
C SER A 160 -36.07 17.69 -17.63
N ASN A 161 -36.23 19.03 -17.68
CA ASN A 161 -35.33 20.05 -17.16
C ASN A 161 -35.11 19.91 -15.64
N ALA A 162 -33.86 19.72 -15.23
CA ALA A 162 -33.39 20.08 -13.89
C ALA A 162 -32.25 21.11 -14.05
N THR A 163 -32.58 22.38 -13.88
CA THR A 163 -31.65 23.50 -13.89
C THR A 163 -30.76 23.45 -12.65
N SER A 164 -29.48 23.15 -12.82
CA SER A 164 -28.44 23.41 -11.82
C SER A 164 -27.45 24.39 -12.41
N SER A 165 -27.73 25.68 -12.24
CA SER A 165 -26.86 26.78 -12.62
C SER A 165 -25.64 26.82 -11.70
N ARG A 166 -24.61 26.01 -12.00
CA ARG A 166 -23.30 26.09 -11.33
C ARG A 166 -22.41 27.07 -12.09
N HIS A 167 -22.44 28.32 -11.64
CA HIS A 167 -21.51 29.36 -12.08
C HIS A 167 -20.15 29.12 -11.39
N LEU A 168 -19.22 28.44 -12.06
CA LEU A 168 -17.82 28.34 -11.59
C LEU A 168 -16.99 29.44 -12.25
N LEU A 169 -16.69 30.50 -11.48
CA LEU A 169 -15.68 31.50 -11.82
C LEU A 169 -14.34 31.05 -11.26
N ALA A 170 -13.60 30.25 -12.02
CA ALA A 170 -12.19 30.02 -11.76
C ALA A 170 -11.35 31.10 -12.46
N GLN A 171 -11.22 32.27 -11.82
CA GLN A 171 -10.24 33.27 -12.23
C GLN A 171 -8.91 32.92 -11.54
N VAL A 172 -8.10 32.09 -12.21
CA VAL A 172 -6.70 31.88 -11.80
C VAL A 172 -5.94 33.16 -12.15
N ARG A 173 -5.61 33.99 -11.15
CA ARG A 173 -4.63 35.05 -11.30
C ARG A 173 -3.24 34.47 -11.06
N GLU A 174 -2.46 34.39 -12.12
CA GLU A 174 -1.02 34.17 -12.09
C GLU A 174 -0.34 35.39 -11.45
N ILE A 175 0.48 35.18 -10.40
CA ILE A 175 1.40 36.21 -9.91
C ILE A 175 2.81 35.69 -10.13
N VAL A 176 3.49 36.29 -11.10
CA VAL A 176 4.92 36.15 -11.38
C VAL A 176 5.72 37.15 -10.52
N LYS A 177 6.78 36.62 -9.89
CA LYS A 177 7.98 37.22 -9.27
C LYS A 177 8.30 38.69 -9.56
N VAL A 178 8.80 39.39 -8.53
CA VAL A 178 9.90 40.37 -8.67
C VAL A 178 10.89 40.25 -7.50
N ILE A 179 12.15 40.36 -7.87
CA ILE A 179 13.41 40.27 -7.13
C ILE A 179 13.71 41.62 -6.45
N TYR A 180 14.30 41.60 -5.25
CA TYR A 180 15.31 42.58 -4.83
C TYR A 180 16.45 41.83 -4.12
#